data_AF-A0A1Q2LJZ9-F1
#
_entry.id   AF-A0A1Q2LJZ9-F1
#
_cell.length_a   1.000
_cell.length_b   1.000
_cell.length_c   1.000
_cell.angle_alpha   90.00
_cell.angle_beta   90.00
_cell.angle_gamma   90.00
#
_symmetry.space_group_name_H-M   'P 1'
#
loop_
_entity.id
_entity.type
_entity.pdbx_description
1 polymer ?
#
loop_
_entity_poly.entity_id
_entity_poly.type
_entity_poly.pdbx_seq_one_letter_code
_entity_poly.pdbx_strand_id
1 'polypeptide(L)'
;MVNFLNTDSFTLGAYVGFGLGYGITGVTGQKAAIDMVINNMNYNGFNIPINVGIAATFGGSHKVEIGAKIQALSAGYSSKTKNDKTEYLMNTHVINVGYSYIF
;
A
#
# COMPACT_ATOMS: atom_id res chain seq x y z
N MET A 1 -9.15 8.66 13.46
CA MET A 1 -8.38 8.03 14.55
C MET A 1 -9.30 7.97 15.75
N VAL A 2 -9.45 6.81 16.37
CA VAL A 2 -10.20 6.64 17.61
C VAL A 2 -9.17 6.52 18.73
N ASN A 3 -9.17 7.49 19.65
CA ASN A 3 -8.27 7.51 20.80
C ASN A 3 -8.88 6.71 21.94
N PHE A 4 -8.16 5.70 22.43
CA PHE A 4 -8.59 4.85 23.54
C PHE A 4 -8.06 5.36 24.88
N LEU A 5 -6.86 5.94 24.87
CA LEU A 5 -6.23 6.54 26.04
C LEU A 5 -5.68 7.90 25.63
N ASN A 6 -6.01 8.92 26.41
CA ASN A 6 -5.49 10.27 26.22
C ASN A 6 -5.19 10.88 27.59
N THR A 7 -3.92 11.16 27.82
CA THR A 7 -3.36 11.79 29.01
C THR A 7 -2.44 12.91 28.55
N ASP A 8 -2.13 13.87 29.43
CA ASP A 8 -1.33 15.06 29.09
C ASP A 8 0.02 14.75 28.42
N SER A 9 0.57 13.56 28.64
CA SER A 9 1.86 13.11 28.10
C SER A 9 1.79 11.86 27.21
N PHE A 10 0.63 11.22 27.06
CA PHE A 10 0.50 9.97 26.31
C PHE A 10 -0.86 9.81 25.64
N THR A 11 -0.85 9.41 24.37
CA THR A 11 -2.05 9.12 23.59
C THR A 11 -1.91 7.77 22.89
N LEU A 12 -2.90 6.88 22.99
CA LEU A 12 -2.98 5.63 22.23
C LEU A 12 -4.28 5.62 21.42
N GLY A 13 -4.16 5.38 20.12
CA GLY A 13 -5.33 5.33 19.23
C GLY A 13 -5.16 4.34 18.10
N ALA A 14 -6.29 3.87 17.57
CA ALA A 14 -6.31 3.15 16.31
C ALA A 14 -6.76 4.06 15.17
N TYR A 15 -6.33 3.74 13.96
CA TYR A 15 -6.76 4.41 12.76
C TYR A 15 -7.20 3.40 11.70
N VAL A 16 -8.16 3.83 10.90
CA VAL A 16 -8.52 3.23 9.62
C VAL A 16 -8.59 4.37 8.60
N GLY A 17 -8.06 4.15 7.41
CA GLY A 17 -8.05 5.16 6.35
C GLY A 17 -7.91 4.53 4.97
N PHE A 18 -8.61 5.10 3.99
CA PHE A 18 -8.42 4.73 2.59
C PHE A 18 -7.29 5.56 2.01
N GLY A 19 -6.46 4.94 1.18
CA GLY A 19 -5.44 5.62 0.39
C GLY A 19 -5.72 5.51 -1.09
N LEU A 20 -5.11 6.40 -1.86
CA LEU A 20 -4.99 6.30 -3.30
C LEU A 20 -3.50 6.12 -3.61
N GLY A 21 -3.17 5.07 -4.36
CA GLY A 21 -1.80 4.73 -4.70
C GLY A 21 -1.62 4.53 -6.19
N TYR A 22 -0.39 4.73 -6.65
CA TYR A 22 0.05 4.36 -7.99
C TYR A 22 1.35 3.56 -7.86
N GLY A 23 1.29 2.27 -8.18
CA GLY A 23 2.45 1.38 -8.17
C GLY A 23 3.16 1.47 -9.52
N ILE A 24 4.46 1.73 -9.51
CA ILE A 24 5.30 1.59 -10.69
C ILE A 24 5.99 0.23 -10.59
N THR A 25 5.88 -0.57 -11.64
CA THR A 25 6.49 -1.90 -11.70
C THR A 25 7.58 -1.89 -12.76
N GLY A 26 8.71 -2.53 -12.45
CA GLY A 26 9.81 -2.75 -13.37
C GLY A 26 10.04 -4.24 -13.54
N VAL A 27 10.12 -4.71 -14.77
CA VAL A 27 10.44 -6.11 -15.08
C VAL A 27 11.93 -6.19 -15.39
N THR A 28 12.65 -7.08 -14.71
CA THR A 28 14.07 -7.34 -14.94
C THR A 28 14.26 -8.82 -15.27
N GLY A 29 15.23 -9.16 -16.14
CA GLY A 29 15.41 -10.51 -16.66
C GLY A 29 15.87 -10.57 -18.11
N GLN A 30 15.72 -11.73 -18.74
CA GLN A 30 16.14 -11.96 -20.12
C GLN A 30 15.29 -11.12 -21.09
N LYS A 31 15.97 -10.34 -21.94
CA LYS A 31 15.34 -9.35 -22.85
C LYS A 31 14.15 -9.90 -23.65
N ALA A 32 14.27 -11.11 -24.20
CA ALA A 32 13.20 -11.74 -24.99
C ALA A 32 11.91 -11.99 -24.19
N ALA A 33 12.03 -12.37 -22.92
CA ALA A 33 10.87 -12.55 -22.04
C ALA A 33 10.25 -11.20 -21.64
N ILE A 34 11.10 -10.20 -21.39
CA ILE A 34 10.65 -8.82 -21.09
C ILE A 34 9.87 -8.24 -22.26
N ASP A 35 10.40 -8.34 -23.49
CA ASP A 35 9.74 -7.81 -24.68
C ASP A 35 8.38 -8.49 -24.91
N MET A 36 8.26 -9.79 -24.63
CA MET A 36 6.97 -10.50 -24.72
C MET A 36 5.95 -9.99 -23.70
N VAL A 37 6.39 -9.73 -22.46
CA VAL A 37 5.55 -9.24 -21.34
C VAL A 37 5.11 -7.79 -21.58
N ILE A 38 6.04 -6.90 -21.91
CA ILE A 38 5.77 -5.46 -22.08
C ILE A 38 4.92 -5.20 -23.33
N ASN A 39 5.20 -5.88 -24.44
CA ASN A 39 4.47 -5.64 -25.69
C ASN A 39 3.04 -6.20 -25.65
N ASN A 40 2.81 -7.31 -24.95
CA ASN A 40 1.51 -7.99 -24.95
C ASN A 40 0.61 -7.68 -23.74
N MET A 41 1.09 -6.91 -22.75
CA MET A 41 0.28 -6.54 -21.59
C MET A 41 0.14 -5.02 -21.42
N ASN A 42 -1.01 -4.59 -20.92
CA ASN A 42 -1.28 -3.25 -20.41
C ASN A 42 -1.10 -3.27 -18.89
N TYR A 43 -0.32 -2.33 -18.36
CA TYR A 43 -0.16 -2.19 -16.92
C TYR A 43 -1.04 -1.05 -16.39
N ASN A 44 -1.81 -1.33 -15.34
CA ASN A 44 -2.51 -0.33 -14.55
C ASN A 44 -1.89 -0.26 -13.16
N GLY A 45 -1.20 0.84 -12.86
CA GLY A 45 -0.57 1.08 -11.56
C GLY A 45 -1.54 1.53 -10.46
N PHE A 46 -2.76 1.93 -10.82
CA PHE A 46 -3.71 2.47 -9.85
C PHE A 46 -4.10 1.42 -8.81
N ASN A 47 -4.10 1.81 -7.54
CA ASN A 47 -4.50 0.95 -6.44
C ASN A 47 -5.17 1.74 -5.30
N ILE A 48 -6.03 1.05 -4.56
CA ILE A 48 -6.77 1.60 -3.43
C ILE A 48 -6.47 0.76 -2.19
N PRO A 49 -5.53 1.18 -1.34
CA PRO A 49 -5.31 0.57 -0.03
C PRO A 49 -6.35 0.96 1.01
N ILE A 50 -6.62 0.03 1.92
CA ILE A 50 -7.12 0.28 3.26
C ILE A 50 -5.93 0.20 4.21
N ASN A 51 -5.70 1.25 4.97
CA ASN A 51 -4.67 1.34 5.99
C ASN A 51 -5.34 1.23 7.35
N VAL A 52 -4.87 0.31 8.18
CA VAL A 52 -5.34 0.12 9.55
C VAL A 52 -4.13 0.05 10.47
N GLY A 53 -4.24 0.57 11.68
CA GLY A 53 -3.11 0.48 12.60
C GLY A 53 -3.40 1.07 13.96
N ILE A 54 -2.41 0.95 14.83
CA ILE A 54 -2.39 1.49 16.18
C ILE A 54 -1.18 2.42 16.27
N ALA A 55 -1.39 3.58 16.86
CA ALA A 55 -0.34 4.56 17.11
C ALA A 55 -0.36 5.01 18.57
N ALA A 56 0.83 5.17 19.12
CA ALA A 56 1.09 5.71 20.44
C ALA A 56 1.91 6.98 20.33
N THR A 57 1.47 8.07 20.95
CA THR A 57 2.17 9.36 21.00
C THR A 57 2.60 9.64 22.44
N PHE A 58 3.86 10.02 22.64
CA PHE A 58 4.47 10.35 23.93
C PHE A 58 4.97 11.80 23.90
N GLY A 59 4.72 12.55 24.98
CA GLY A 59 5.19 13.92 25.16
C GLY A 59 4.71 14.89 24.07
N GLY A 60 3.58 14.60 23.42
CA GLY A 60 3.02 15.42 22.32
C GLY A 60 3.77 15.33 20.98
N SER A 61 5.05 14.92 20.98
CA SER A 61 5.92 14.97 19.80
C SER A 61 6.43 13.62 19.32
N HIS A 62 6.52 12.59 20.16
CA HIS A 62 7.10 11.30 19.78
C HIS A 62 6.00 10.31 19.42
N LYS A 63 5.95 9.81 18.19
CA LYS A 63 4.91 8.87 17.75
C LYS A 63 5.53 7.54 17.34
N VAL A 64 4.99 6.43 17.85
CA VAL A 64 5.28 5.05 17.42
C VAL A 64 4.03 4.48 16.78
N GLU A 65 4.18 3.75 15.68
CA GLU A 65 3.06 3.20 14.92
C GLU A 65 3.33 1.78 14.45
N ILE A 66 2.32 0.92 14.58
CA ILE A 66 2.24 -0.37 13.89
C ILE A 66 0.97 -0.36 13.05
N GLY A 67 1.11 -0.62 11.76
CA GLY A 67 -0.01 -0.60 10.82
C GLY A 67 0.11 -1.65 9.73
N ALA A 68 -1.02 -1.96 9.12
CA ALA A 68 -1.12 -2.80 7.95
C ALA A 68 -1.81 -2.02 6.81
N LYS A 69 -1.33 -2.26 5.60
CA LYS A 69 -1.91 -1.78 4.34
C LYS A 69 -2.42 -2.99 3.56
N ILE A 70 -3.72 -3.02 3.32
CA ILE A 70 -4.46 -4.08 2.64
C ILE A 70 -4.97 -3.50 1.32
N GLN A 71 -4.65 -4.09 0.18
CA GLN A 71 -5.12 -3.56 -1.10
C GLN A 71 -6.57 -3.98 -1.36
N ALA A 72 -7.50 -3.03 -1.35
CA ALA A 72 -8.88 -3.26 -1.76
C ALA A 72 -9.03 -3.29 -3.29
N LEU A 73 -8.24 -2.47 -3.99
CA LEU A 73 -8.03 -2.57 -5.43
C LEU A 73 -6.54 -2.62 -5.71
N SER A 74 -6.11 -3.59 -6.52
CA SER A 74 -4.70 -3.87 -6.78
C SER A 74 -4.29 -3.44 -8.18
N ALA A 75 -3.05 -2.95 -8.29
CA ALA A 75 -2.40 -2.72 -9.57
C ALA A 75 -2.20 -4.06 -10.29
N GLY A 76 -2.10 -4.04 -11.62
CA GLY A 76 -1.98 -5.30 -12.36
C GLY A 76 -1.76 -5.15 -13.85
N TYR A 77 -1.60 -6.30 -14.49
CA TYR A 77 -1.43 -6.43 -15.93
C TYR A 77 -2.66 -7.07 -16.55
N SER A 78 -3.15 -6.51 -17.65
CA SER A 78 -4.17 -7.14 -18.48
C SER A 78 -3.63 -7.44 -19.87
N SER A 79 -4.11 -8.52 -20.49
CA SER A 79 -3.72 -8.89 -21.85
C SER A 79 -4.20 -7.84 -22.86
N LYS A 80 -3.36 -7.50 -23.84
CA LYS A 80 -3.73 -6.66 -25.00
C LYS A 80 -4.42 -7.46 -26.11
N THR A 81 -4.43 -8.79 -26.00
CA THR A 81 -4.96 -9.66 -27.05
C THR A 81 -6.48 -9.59 -27.06
N LYS A 82 -7.08 -9.31 -28.23
CA LYS A 82 -8.51 -8.98 -28.40
C LYS A 82 -9.52 -9.99 -27.82
N ASN A 83 -9.12 -11.25 -27.64
CA ASN A 83 -9.95 -12.34 -27.12
C ASN A 83 -9.47 -12.90 -25.77
N ASP A 84 -8.45 -12.30 -25.17
CA ASP A 84 -7.90 -12.73 -23.89
C ASP A 84 -8.30 -11.73 -22.80
N LYS A 85 -8.97 -12.22 -21.76
CA LYS A 85 -9.42 -11.43 -20.61
C LYS A 85 -8.61 -11.73 -19.35
N THR A 86 -7.44 -12.34 -19.49
CA THR A 86 -6.60 -12.67 -18.36
C THR A 86 -6.05 -11.39 -17.73
N GLU A 87 -6.19 -11.30 -16.41
CA GLU A 87 -5.65 -10.21 -15.59
C GLU A 87 -4.77 -10.79 -14.47
N TYR A 88 -3.61 -10.19 -14.27
CA TYR A 88 -2.68 -10.49 -13.19
C TYR A 88 -2.66 -9.32 -12.22
N LEU A 89 -3.26 -9.50 -11.05
CA LEU A 89 -3.34 -8.48 -10.01
C LEU A 89 -2.23 -8.67 -8.97
N MET A 90 -1.56 -7.58 -8.60
CA MET A 90 -0.54 -7.52 -7.55
C MET A 90 -1.16 -7.05 -6.23
N ASN A 91 -1.67 -8.02 -5.45
CA ASN A 91 -2.31 -7.77 -4.16
C ASN A 91 -1.32 -7.84 -2.98
N THR A 92 -0.38 -6.91 -2.96
CA THR A 92 0.65 -6.84 -1.91
C THR A 92 0.08 -6.30 -0.60
N HIS A 93 0.21 -7.07 0.46
CA HIS A 93 -0.11 -6.63 1.82
C HIS A 93 1.17 -6.17 2.52
N VAL A 94 1.14 -5.02 3.16
CA VAL A 94 2.32 -4.42 3.80
C VAL A 94 2.05 -4.26 5.29
N ILE A 95 2.99 -4.67 6.13
CA ILE A 95 2.98 -4.39 7.56
C ILE A 95 4.11 -3.41 7.84
N ASN A 96 3.79 -2.30 8.48
CA ASN A 96 4.71 -1.22 8.81
C ASN A 96 4.87 -1.12 10.33
N VAL A 97 6.11 -0.94 10.76
CA VAL A 97 6.46 -0.55 12.12
C VAL A 97 7.36 0.68 12.00
N GLY A 98 7.02 1.76 12.70
CA GLY A 98 7.72 3.02 12.53
C GLY A 98 7.69 3.92 13.75
N TYR A 99 8.63 4.85 13.77
CA TYR A 99 8.70 5.95 14.71
C TYR A 99 8.80 7.27 13.93
N SER A 100 8.10 8.29 14.39
CA SER A 100 8.12 9.64 13.80
C SER A 100 8.08 10.72 14.88
N TYR A 101 8.54 11.91 14.52
CA TYR A 101 8.47 13.11 15.37
C TYR A 101 7.45 14.10 14.81
N ILE A 102 6.61 14.69 15.66
CA ILE A 102 5.60 15.70 15.33
C ILE A 102 6.17 17.06 15.77
N PHE A 103 6.39 17.95 14.79
CA PHE A 103 6.87 19.32 14.98
C PHE A 103 5.72 20.29 15.22
#